data_AF-A0A951DA99-F1
#
_entry.id   AF-A0A951DA99-F1
#
_cell.length_a   1.000
_cell.length_b   1.000
_cell.length_c   1.000
_cell.angle_alpha   90.00
_cell.angle_beta   90.00
_cell.angle_gamma   90.00
#
_symmetry.space_group_name_H-M   'P 1'
#
loop_
_entity.id
_entity.type
_entity.pdbx_description
1 polymer ?
#
loop_
_entity_poly.entity_id
_entity_poly.type
_entity_poly.pdbx_seq_one_letter_code
_entity_poly.pdbx_strand_id
1 'polypeptide(L)'
;MKFTQDEFRRNRFNFLMIEASTGLTFCGIALSAPDDQVKRSRNTRQARIAYDTIVRFRGNLDLTKNEDSELDAQLDQLRANLTRLGEVL
;
A
#
# COMPACT_ATOMS: atom_id res chain seq x y z
N MET A 1 11.09 -13.89 23.56
CA MET A 1 10.49 -12.54 23.68
C MET A 1 8.99 -12.69 23.44
N LYS A 2 8.14 -12.40 24.44
CA LYS A 2 6.67 -12.40 24.27
C LYS A 2 6.26 -10.97 23.92
N PHE A 3 5.75 -10.75 22.71
CA PHE A 3 5.12 -9.48 22.37
C PHE A 3 3.80 -9.37 23.11
N THR A 4 3.52 -8.18 23.63
CA THR A 4 2.18 -7.84 24.12
C THR A 4 1.21 -7.73 22.93
N GLN A 5 -0.09 -7.88 23.20
CA GLN A 5 -1.12 -7.76 22.17
C GLN A 5 -1.08 -6.39 21.48
N ASP A 6 -0.78 -5.33 22.23
CA ASP A 6 -0.66 -3.97 21.74
C ASP A 6 0.55 -3.78 20.83
N GLU A 7 1.70 -4.36 21.18
CA GLU A 7 2.89 -4.33 20.31
C GLU A 7 2.64 -5.08 19.00
N PHE A 8 1.98 -6.23 19.05
CA PHE A 8 1.64 -6.99 17.85
C PHE A 8 0.69 -6.21 16.92
N ARG A 9 -0.35 -5.59 17.49
CA ARG A 9 -1.28 -4.73 16.76
C ARG A 9 -0.57 -3.54 16.10
N ARG A 10 0.29 -2.84 16.86
CA ARG A 10 1.06 -1.69 16.36
C ARG A 10 2.04 -2.09 15.26
N ASN A 11 2.70 -3.23 15.39
CA ASN A 11 3.60 -3.75 14.35
C ASN A 11 2.84 -4.08 13.06
N ARG A 12 1.62 -4.63 13.17
CA ARG A 12 0.78 -4.88 11.99
C ARG A 12 0.31 -3.59 11.34
N PHE A 13 -0.07 -2.57 12.10
CA PHE A 13 -0.38 -1.26 11.54
C PHE A 13 0.84 -0.66 10.82
N ASN A 14 2.01 -0.65 11.46
CA ASN A 14 3.25 -0.18 10.86
C ASN A 14 3.58 -0.92 9.56
N PHE A 15 3.36 -2.24 9.52
CA PHE A 15 3.51 -3.03 8.30
C PHE A 15 2.62 -2.51 7.16
N LEU A 16 1.33 -2.27 7.42
CA LEU A 16 0.42 -1.73 6.40
C LEU A 16 0.85 -0.36 5.89
N MET A 17 1.34 0.50 6.78
CA MET A 17 1.86 1.82 6.40
C MET A 17 3.13 1.73 5.55
N ILE A 18 4.01 0.77 5.84
CA ILE A 18 5.21 0.50 5.03
C ILE A 18 4.81 -0.01 3.64
N GLU A 19 3.86 -0.94 3.56
CA GLU A 19 3.34 -1.45 2.29
C GLU A 19 2.71 -0.32 1.46
N ALA A 20 1.93 0.57 2.09
CA ALA A 20 1.31 1.71 1.41
C ALA A 20 2.35 2.67 0.83
N SER A 21 3.35 3.06 1.63
CA SER A 21 4.48 3.89 1.20
C SER A 21 5.30 3.23 0.07
N THR A 22 5.52 1.91 0.17
CA THR A 22 6.23 1.13 -0.84
C THR A 22 5.46 1.09 -2.16
N GLY A 23 4.15 0.84 -2.11
CA GLY A 23 3.27 0.87 -3.28
C GLY A 23 3.22 2.24 -3.96
N LEU A 24 3.16 3.31 -3.17
CA LEU A 24 3.21 4.69 -3.67
C LEU A 24 4.55 5.01 -4.35
N THR A 25 5.66 4.52 -3.80
CA THR A 25 6.99 4.65 -4.40
C THR A 25 7.03 3.97 -5.76
N PHE A 26 6.53 2.73 -5.87
CA PHE A 26 6.47 2.03 -7.15
C PHE A 26 5.56 2.73 -8.17
N CYS A 27 4.42 3.28 -7.73
CA CYS A 27 3.57 4.12 -8.58
C CYS A 27 4.35 5.34 -9.11
N GLY A 28 5.08 6.04 -8.24
CA GLY A 28 5.89 7.19 -8.63
C GLY A 28 6.93 6.83 -9.70
N ILE A 29 7.61 5.68 -9.53
CA ILE A 29 8.59 5.18 -10.51
C ILE A 29 7.90 4.85 -11.84
N ALA A 30 6.75 4.18 -11.81
CA ALA A 30 6.02 3.79 -13.01
C ALA A 30 5.48 5.01 -13.78
N LEU A 31 4.90 5.98 -13.06
CA LEU A 31 4.36 7.22 -13.63
C LEU A 31 5.46 8.12 -14.21
N SER A 32 6.68 8.06 -13.66
CA SER A 32 7.83 8.84 -14.14
C SER A 32 8.60 8.18 -15.28
N ALA A 33 8.16 7.00 -15.76
CA ALA A 33 8.82 6.24 -16.81
C ALA A 33 7.85 5.85 -17.95
N PRO A 34 7.17 6.82 -18.61
CA PRO A 34 6.14 6.53 -19.61
C PRO A 34 6.67 5.77 -20.83
N ASP A 35 7.93 6.01 -21.23
CA ASP A 35 8.53 5.42 -22.43
C ASP A 35 9.24 4.09 -22.16
N ASP A 36 9.53 3.76 -20.90
CA ASP A 36 10.15 2.50 -20.49
C ASP A 36 9.07 1.51 -20.05
N GLN A 37 8.49 0.81 -21.02
CA GLN A 37 7.36 -0.11 -20.77
C GLN A 37 7.72 -1.24 -19.81
N VAL A 38 8.96 -1.73 -19.83
CA VAL A 38 9.41 -2.80 -18.94
C VAL A 38 9.45 -2.29 -17.49
N LYS A 39 10.05 -1.12 -17.26
CA LYS A 39 10.07 -0.49 -15.94
C LYS A 39 8.68 -0.09 -15.48
N ARG A 40 7.86 0.50 -16.35
CA ARG A 40 6.48 0.88 -16.04
C ARG A 40 5.64 -0.32 -15.62
N SER A 41 5.67 -1.40 -16.41
CA SER A 41 4.92 -2.64 -16.12
C SER A 41 5.38 -3.29 -14.82
N ARG A 42 6.71 -3.45 -14.63
CA ARG A 42 7.26 -4.06 -13.40
C ARG A 42 6.83 -3.30 -12.15
N ASN A 43 6.96 -1.98 -12.13
CA ASN A 43 6.63 -1.18 -10.96
C ASN A 43 5.12 -1.07 -10.74
N THR A 44 4.31 -1.01 -11.81
CA THR A 44 2.84 -1.08 -11.69
C THR A 44 2.41 -2.38 -11.01
N ARG A 45 2.98 -3.53 -11.42
CA ARG A 45 2.72 -4.82 -10.78
C ARG A 45 3.11 -4.85 -9.30
N GLN A 46 4.26 -4.27 -8.94
CA GLN A 46 4.68 -4.22 -7.52
C GLN A 46 3.76 -3.31 -6.68
N ALA A 47 3.34 -2.17 -7.23
CA ALA A 47 2.36 -1.31 -6.58
C ALA A 47 1.00 -2.02 -6.38
N ARG A 48 0.57 -2.82 -7.37
CA ARG A 48 -0.64 -3.64 -7.25
C ARG A 48 -0.53 -4.68 -6.14
N ILE A 49 0.60 -5.37 -6.03
CA ILE A 49 0.86 -6.34 -4.96
C ILE A 49 0.77 -5.67 -3.58
N ALA A 50 1.34 -4.47 -3.43
CA ALA A 50 1.25 -3.72 -2.18
C ALA A 50 -0.21 -3.37 -1.83
N TYR A 51 -0.99 -2.88 -2.80
CA TYR A 51 -2.42 -2.62 -2.61
C TYR A 51 -3.19 -3.86 -2.15
N ASP A 52 -3.05 -4.98 -2.88
CA ASP A 52 -3.73 -6.23 -2.57
C ASP A 52 -3.32 -6.76 -1.19
N THR A 53 -2.05 -6.58 -0.81
CA THR A 53 -1.54 -6.91 0.52
C THR A 53 -2.24 -6.09 1.59
N ILE A 54 -2.32 -4.78 1.44
CA ILE A 54 -2.98 -3.91 2.43
C ILE A 54 -4.44 -4.30 2.61
N VAL A 55 -5.19 -4.44 1.51
CA VAL A 55 -6.61 -4.83 1.54
C VAL A 55 -6.80 -6.17 2.26
N ARG A 56 -5.96 -7.16 1.96
CA ARG A 56 -6.02 -8.48 2.59
C ARG A 56 -5.72 -8.45 4.08
N PHE A 57 -4.71 -7.68 4.51
CA PHE A 57 -4.25 -7.70 5.90
C PHE A 57 -4.99 -6.72 6.82
N ARG A 58 -5.61 -5.67 6.26
CA ARG A 58 -6.42 -4.69 7.00
C ARG A 58 -7.64 -5.31 7.66
N GLY A 59 -8.37 -6.20 6.97
CA GLY A 59 -9.62 -6.79 7.48
C GLY A 59 -9.49 -7.57 8.80
N ASN A 60 -8.26 -7.88 9.22
CA ASN A 60 -7.96 -8.61 10.44
C ASN A 60 -7.30 -7.75 11.52
N LEU A 61 -7.32 -6.42 11.39
CA LEU A 61 -6.61 -5.50 12.30
C LEU A 61 -7.60 -4.56 12.98
N ASP A 62 -7.54 -4.51 14.31
CA ASP A 62 -8.27 -3.52 15.10
C ASP A 62 -7.51 -2.19 15.05
N LEU A 63 -8.01 -1.26 14.24
CA LEU A 63 -7.44 0.05 14.03
C LEU A 63 -8.20 1.08 14.86
N THR A 64 -7.45 1.97 15.51
CA THR A 64 -8.06 3.18 16.05
C THR A 64 -8.57 4.05 14.91
N LYS A 65 -9.54 4.94 15.18
CA LYS A 65 -10.08 5.85 14.16
C LYS A 65 -8.99 6.67 13.44
N ASN A 66 -7.94 7.05 14.16
CA ASN A 66 -6.84 7.83 13.58
C ASN A 66 -5.99 6.98 12.64
N GLU A 67 -5.63 5.76 13.05
CA GLU A 67 -4.86 4.83 12.21
C GLU A 67 -5.65 4.39 10.97
N ASP A 68 -6.96 4.19 11.12
CA ASP A 68 -7.85 3.85 10.01
C ASP A 68 -7.89 5.00 8.98
N SER A 69 -8.07 6.23 9.46
CA SER A 69 -8.06 7.43 8.60
C SER A 69 -6.72 7.65 7.91
N GLU A 70 -5.61 7.41 8.61
CA GLU A 70 -4.26 7.55 8.06
C GLU A 70 -3.99 6.52 6.96
N LEU A 71 -4.36 5.25 7.21
CA LEU A 71 -4.21 4.17 6.23
C LEU A 71 -5.11 4.40 5.01
N ASP A 72 -6.35 4.85 5.23
CA ASP A 72 -7.30 5.19 4.15
C ASP A 72 -6.75 6.26 3.22
N ALA A 73 -6.20 7.35 3.77
CA ALA A 73 -5.61 8.41 2.97
C ALA A 73 -4.49 7.90 2.04
N GLN A 74 -3.62 7.02 2.53
CA GLN A 74 -2.57 6.43 1.70
C GLN A 74 -3.11 5.42 0.69
N LEU A 75 -4.11 4.61 1.08
CA LEU A 75 -4.70 3.60 0.22
C LEU A 75 -5.50 4.23 -0.93
N ASP A 76 -6.21 5.34 -0.68
CA ASP A 76 -6.91 6.12 -1.69
C ASP A 76 -5.93 6.73 -2.70
N GLN A 77 -4.80 7.28 -2.22
CA GLN A 77 -3.76 7.79 -3.10
C GLN A 77 -3.12 6.69 -3.95
N LEU A 78 -2.90 5.51 -3.37
CA LEU A 78 -2.37 4.34 -4.08
C LEU A 78 -3.36 3.86 -5.14
N ARG A 79 -4.65 3.77 -4.79
CA ARG A 79 -5.74 3.42 -5.70
C ARG A 79 -5.79 4.37 -6.89
N ALA A 80 -5.78 5.68 -6.63
CA ALA A 80 -5.82 6.69 -7.68
C ALA A 80 -4.61 6.57 -8.65
N ASN A 81 -3.41 6.33 -8.11
CA ASN A 81 -2.21 6.16 -8.93
C ASN A 81 -2.24 4.86 -9.76
N LEU A 82 -2.69 3.75 -9.18
CA LEU A 82 -2.88 2.49 -9.90
C LEU A 82 -3.91 2.64 -11.04
N THR A 83 -5.02 3.32 -10.79
CA THR A 83 -6.00 3.64 -11.85
C THR A 83 -5.37 4.48 -12.96
N ARG A 84 -4.54 5.48 -12.63
CA ARG A 84 -3.79 6.26 -13.65
C ARG A 84 -2.80 5.41 -14.43
N LEU A 85 -2.29 4.33 -13.85
CA LEU A 85 -1.41 3.37 -14.52
C LEU A 85 -2.16 2.37 -15.41
N GLY A 86 -3.50 2.32 -15.30
CA GLY A 86 -4.38 1.46 -16.09
C GLY A 86 -4.88 0.23 -15.34
N GLU A 87 -4.64 0.12 -14.03
CA GLU A 87 -5.15 -0.97 -13.20
C GLU A 87 -6.63 -0.78 -12.85
N VAL A 88 -7.36 -1.90 -12.77
CA VAL A 88 -8.75 -1.95 -12.29
C VAL A 88 -8.74 -2.62 -10.91
N LEU A 89 -9.25 -1.90 -9.91
CA LEU A 89 -9.21 -2.24 -8.48
C LEU A 89 -10.61 -2.46 -7.92
#